data_AF-A0A1Y0BF80-F1
#
_entry.id   AF-A0A1Y0BF80-F1
#
_cell.length_a   1.000
_cell.length_b   1.000
_cell.length_c   1.000
_cell.angle_alpha   90.00
_cell.angle_beta   90.00
_cell.angle_gamma   90.00
#
_symmetry.space_group_name_H-M   'P 1'
#
loop_
_entity.id
_entity.type
_entity.pdbx_description
1 polymer ?
#
loop_
_entity_poly.entity_id
_entity_poly.type
_entity_poly.pdbx_seq_one_letter_code
_entity_poly.pdbx_strand_id
1 'polypeptide(L)'
;MEAPPLLDAAWYADAAVEIHPGERVQRIEPANRRLHLPAGTSLTYDRLLLATGARARTLSLPGAELDGVLSLRDQADSARLRSRIGPGMSLLIVGGGLIGCEVATTARKAGAEVRILESADELLLRVLGRRLGAWCRERLEALGVVIQRNAQITAFEGKGGCVRAVTFADGLRISADTVLVSIGAEPNTALAQQAGLAVRAACRWMPPASAPVPSCSSRVMRHAGRCAGVASARWKPI
;
A
#
# COMPACT_ATOMS: atom_id res chain seq x y z
N MET A 1 4.10 19.05 -2.10
CA MET A 1 5.34 18.72 -2.84
C MET A 1 4.96 17.65 -3.83
N GLU A 2 5.24 17.88 -5.11
CA GLU A 2 4.94 16.92 -6.17
C GLU A 2 5.92 15.75 -6.12
N ALA A 3 5.46 14.54 -6.44
CA ALA A 3 6.33 13.37 -6.42
C ALA A 3 7.43 13.52 -7.47
N PRO A 4 8.70 13.26 -7.11
CA PRO A 4 9.78 13.32 -8.10
C PRO A 4 9.47 12.33 -9.23
N PRO A 5 9.74 12.71 -10.49
CA PRO A 5 9.49 11.83 -11.62
C PRO A 5 10.37 10.58 -11.49
N LEU A 6 9.87 9.45 -12.01
CA LEU A 6 10.60 8.19 -11.94
C LEU A 6 11.88 8.20 -12.80
N LEU A 7 11.84 8.93 -13.91
CA LEU A 7 12.95 9.16 -14.85
C LEU A 7 13.09 10.66 -15.09
N ASP A 8 14.23 11.10 -15.64
CA ASP A 8 14.40 12.50 -16.01
C ASP A 8 13.45 12.89 -17.16
N ALA A 9 13.21 14.20 -17.31
CA ALA A 9 12.29 14.72 -18.32
C ALA A 9 12.77 14.44 -19.77
N ALA A 10 14.09 14.38 -19.98
CA ALA A 10 14.67 14.13 -21.30
C ALA A 10 14.33 12.73 -21.80
N TRP A 11 14.36 11.73 -20.91
CA TRP A 11 13.99 10.37 -21.24
C TRP A 11 12.58 10.25 -21.82
N TYR A 12 11.61 10.96 -21.25
CA TYR A 12 10.23 10.91 -21.74
C TYR A 12 10.08 11.58 -23.11
N ALA A 13 10.78 12.69 -23.34
CA ALA A 13 10.81 13.34 -24.66
C ALA A 13 11.45 12.43 -25.72
N ASP A 14 12.60 11.83 -25.41
CA ASP A 14 13.33 10.92 -26.29
C ASP A 14 12.53 9.65 -26.60
N ALA A 15 11.76 9.16 -25.62
CA ALA A 15 10.87 8.00 -25.77
C ALA A 15 9.51 8.36 -26.41
N ALA A 16 9.27 9.62 -26.77
CA ALA A 16 8.00 10.13 -27.28
C ALA A 16 6.80 9.80 -26.37
N VAL A 17 6.97 9.97 -25.05
CA VAL A 17 5.96 9.74 -24.03
C VAL A 17 5.39 11.07 -23.55
N GLU A 18 4.11 11.31 -23.81
CA GLU A 18 3.36 12.42 -23.24
C GLU A 18 2.91 12.08 -21.81
N ILE A 19 3.08 13.02 -20.87
CA ILE A 19 2.68 12.87 -19.47
C ILE A 19 1.64 13.95 -19.13
N HIS A 20 0.54 13.53 -18.53
CA HIS A 20 -0.51 14.39 -18.00
C HIS A 20 -0.51 14.34 -16.46
N PRO A 21 0.43 15.03 -15.77
CA PRO A 21 0.49 15.01 -14.31
C PRO A 21 -0.73 15.74 -13.71
N GLY A 22 -1.17 15.30 -12.53
CA GLY A 22 -2.33 15.91 -11.85
C GLY A 22 -3.69 15.61 -12.48
N GLU A 23 -3.74 15.01 -13.67
CA GLU A 23 -4.99 14.72 -14.37
C GLU A 23 -5.56 13.35 -13.96
N ARG A 24 -6.65 13.37 -13.19
CA ARG A 24 -7.34 12.16 -12.76
C ARG A 24 -8.44 11.76 -13.74
N VAL A 25 -8.26 10.64 -14.44
CA VAL A 25 -9.33 10.02 -15.24
C VAL A 25 -10.55 9.73 -14.35
N GLN A 26 -11.71 10.26 -14.74
CA GLN A 26 -12.97 10.13 -14.02
C GLN A 26 -13.86 9.01 -14.57
N ARG A 27 -13.80 8.78 -15.88
CA ARG A 27 -14.65 7.78 -16.57
C ARG A 27 -13.96 7.25 -17.82
N ILE A 28 -14.27 6.00 -18.15
CA ILE A 28 -13.87 5.35 -19.40
C ILE A 28 -15.16 5.00 -20.17
N GLU A 29 -15.19 5.30 -21.46
CA GLU A 29 -16.21 4.86 -22.41
C GLU A 29 -15.58 3.89 -23.41
N PRO A 30 -15.62 2.57 -23.15
CA PRO A 30 -14.94 1.59 -24.01
C PRO A 30 -15.48 1.55 -25.44
N ALA A 31 -16.80 1.69 -25.62
CA ALA A 31 -17.46 1.66 -26.93
C ALA A 31 -16.95 2.77 -27.86
N ASN A 32 -16.69 3.96 -27.30
CA ASN A 32 -16.20 5.14 -28.01
C ASN A 32 -14.68 5.30 -27.93
N ARG A 33 -13.98 4.37 -27.26
CA ARG A 33 -12.56 4.42 -26.89
C ARG A 33 -12.14 5.79 -26.34
N ARG A 34 -12.89 6.29 -25.35
CA ARG A 34 -12.70 7.63 -24.79
C ARG A 34 -12.47 7.60 -23.28
N LEU A 35 -11.57 8.46 -22.83
CA LEU A 35 -11.32 8.78 -21.42
C LEU A 35 -11.88 10.17 -21.12
N HIS A 36 -12.48 10.32 -19.95
CA HIS A 36 -12.95 11.61 -19.46
C HIS A 36 -12.06 12.07 -18.31
N LEU A 37 -11.59 13.30 -18.43
CA LEU A 37 -10.73 13.98 -17.48
C LEU A 37 -11.55 15.07 -16.76
N PRO A 38 -11.01 15.71 -15.71
CA PRO A 38 -11.66 16.85 -15.08
C PRO A 38 -11.88 17.99 -16.08
N ALA A 39 -12.82 18.90 -15.75
CA ALA A 39 -13.15 20.07 -16.57
C ALA A 39 -13.66 19.79 -18.00
N GLY A 40 -14.16 18.57 -18.26
CA GLY A 40 -14.82 18.22 -19.53
C GLY A 40 -13.86 17.82 -20.65
N THR A 41 -12.54 17.82 -20.38
CA THR A 41 -11.53 17.34 -21.33
C THR A 41 -11.69 15.84 -21.58
N SER A 42 -11.46 15.41 -22.82
CA SER A 42 -11.51 13.99 -23.17
C SER A 42 -10.37 13.60 -24.09
N LEU A 43 -9.88 12.38 -23.94
CA LEU A 43 -8.85 11.78 -24.78
C LEU A 43 -9.39 10.52 -25.43
N THR A 44 -9.08 10.31 -26.70
CA THR A 44 -9.36 9.06 -27.42
C THR A 44 -8.15 8.15 -27.42
N TYR A 45 -8.36 6.84 -27.48
CA TYR A 45 -7.26 5.87 -27.51
C TYR A 45 -7.52 4.73 -28.50
N ASP A 46 -6.46 4.09 -28.98
CA ASP A 46 -6.56 2.81 -29.70
C ASP A 46 -6.41 1.61 -28.77
N ARG A 47 -5.61 1.76 -27.73
CA ARG A 47 -5.32 0.77 -26.70
C ARG A 47 -5.28 1.46 -25.34
N LEU A 48 -5.83 0.81 -24.31
CA LEU A 48 -5.87 1.32 -22.95
C LEU A 48 -5.25 0.32 -21.98
N LEU A 49 -4.27 0.79 -21.20
CA LEU A 49 -3.69 0.06 -20.07
C LEU A 49 -4.12 0.71 -18.77
N LEU A 50 -4.80 -0.05 -17.90
CA LEU A 50 -5.16 0.41 -16.56
C LEU A 50 -4.04 0.10 -15.56
N ALA A 51 -3.24 1.12 -15.27
CA ALA A 51 -2.13 1.06 -14.31
C ALA A 51 -2.47 1.79 -12.99
N THR A 52 -3.73 1.76 -12.56
CA THR A 52 -4.26 2.54 -11.41
C THR A 52 -3.77 2.06 -10.02
N GLY A 53 -3.01 0.97 -9.98
CA GLY A 53 -2.40 0.45 -8.76
C GLY A 53 -3.41 0.00 -7.71
N ALA A 54 -3.12 0.33 -6.46
CA ALA A 54 -3.88 -0.05 -5.26
C ALA A 54 -3.84 1.09 -4.25
N ARG A 55 -4.78 1.07 -3.30
CA ARG A 55 -4.79 1.92 -2.10
C ARG A 55 -4.47 1.09 -0.87
N ALA A 56 -3.96 1.73 0.19
CA ALA A 56 -3.88 1.07 1.50
C ALA A 56 -5.28 0.68 1.97
N ARG A 57 -5.41 -0.51 2.57
CA ARG A 57 -6.66 -0.93 3.20
C ARG A 57 -6.84 -0.14 4.49
N THR A 58 -8.04 0.37 4.71
CA THR A 58 -8.44 1.08 5.94
C THR A 58 -9.15 0.13 6.90
N LEU A 59 -9.19 0.51 8.17
CA LEU A 59 -10.00 -0.16 9.20
C LEU A 59 -11.36 0.53 9.29
N SER A 60 -12.43 -0.26 9.31
CA SER A 60 -13.78 0.23 9.60
C SER A 60 -14.08 0.08 11.09
N LEU A 61 -13.28 0.77 11.92
CA LEU A 61 -13.43 0.81 13.37
C LEU A 61 -13.75 2.25 13.81
N PRO A 62 -14.47 2.45 14.93
CA PRO A 62 -14.66 3.78 15.51
C PRO A 62 -13.32 4.50 15.72
N GLY A 63 -13.24 5.77 15.30
CA GLY A 63 -12.06 6.62 15.45
C GLY A 63 -10.94 6.37 14.44
N ALA A 64 -11.12 5.51 13.43
CA ALA A 64 -10.13 5.27 12.40
C ALA A 64 -9.82 6.52 11.53
N GLU A 65 -10.70 7.53 11.59
CA GLU A 65 -10.59 8.83 10.93
C GLU A 65 -9.84 9.90 11.75
N LEU A 66 -9.49 9.61 13.01
CA LEU A 66 -8.80 10.55 13.89
C LEU A 66 -7.43 10.96 13.34
N ASP A 67 -7.03 12.21 13.59
CA ASP A 67 -5.67 12.63 13.28
C ASP A 67 -4.65 11.80 14.07
N GLY A 68 -3.59 11.38 13.40
CA GLY A 68 -2.60 10.44 13.93
C GLY A 68 -2.90 8.96 13.63
N VAL A 69 -4.08 8.61 13.14
CA VAL A 69 -4.32 7.30 12.50
C VAL A 69 -3.97 7.41 11.02
N LEU A 70 -2.82 6.87 10.65
CA LEU A 70 -2.20 7.03 9.33
C LEU A 70 -2.25 5.73 8.53
N SER A 71 -2.11 5.88 7.21
CA SER A 71 -1.74 4.81 6.29
C SER A 71 -0.44 5.18 5.57
N LEU A 72 0.19 4.22 4.87
CA LEU A 72 1.39 4.47 4.08
C LEU A 72 1.23 3.87 2.68
N ARG A 73 0.99 4.73 1.68
CA ARG A 73 0.89 4.33 0.28
C ARG A 73 1.66 5.22 -0.68
N ASP A 74 1.66 6.53 -0.45
CA ASP A 74 2.30 7.49 -1.33
C ASP A 74 3.35 8.37 -0.59
N GLN A 75 3.93 9.33 -1.32
CA GLN A 75 4.95 10.21 -0.76
C GLN A 75 4.37 11.17 0.30
N ALA A 76 3.13 11.60 0.15
CA ALA A 76 2.49 12.49 1.12
C ALA A 76 2.27 11.76 2.45
N ASP A 77 1.83 10.51 2.39
CA ASP A 77 1.77 9.63 3.55
C ASP A 77 3.14 9.47 4.22
N SER A 78 4.19 9.23 3.42
CA SER A 78 5.56 9.09 3.94
C SER A 78 6.04 10.36 4.64
N ALA A 79 5.74 11.54 4.10
CA ALA A 79 6.09 12.81 4.72
C ALA A 79 5.34 13.01 6.05
N ARG A 80 4.03 12.70 6.09
CA ARG A 80 3.20 12.77 7.30
C ARG A 80 3.68 11.81 8.39
N LEU A 81 4.06 10.58 8.02
CA LEU A 81 4.61 9.63 8.97
C LEU A 81 5.99 10.06 9.46
N ARG A 82 6.85 10.57 8.56
CA ARG A 82 8.20 11.03 8.90
C ARG A 82 8.18 12.15 9.93
N SER A 83 7.22 13.06 9.88
CA SER A 83 7.07 14.13 10.89
C SER A 83 6.59 13.64 12.26
N ARG A 84 6.25 12.35 12.41
CA ARG A 84 5.73 11.74 13.64
C ARG A 84 6.60 10.59 14.18
N ILE A 85 7.82 10.45 13.66
CA ILE A 85 8.79 9.46 14.14
C ILE A 85 10.12 10.15 14.48
N GLY A 86 10.67 9.83 15.64
CA GLY A 86 11.92 10.39 16.14
C GLY A 86 12.16 10.08 17.62
N PRO A 87 13.27 10.54 18.20
CA PRO A 87 13.55 10.39 19.62
C PRO A 87 12.42 10.95 20.49
N GLY A 88 12.00 10.19 21.50
CA GLY A 88 10.92 10.58 22.41
C GLY A 88 9.49 10.44 21.83
N MET A 89 9.35 9.99 20.59
CA MET A 89 8.05 9.70 19.97
C MET A 89 7.74 8.20 20.03
N SER A 90 6.45 7.86 19.92
CA SER A 90 6.00 6.46 19.86
C SER A 90 5.13 6.20 18.62
N LEU A 91 5.29 5.03 18.02
CA LEU A 91 4.55 4.56 16.87
C LEU A 91 3.94 3.19 17.16
N LEU A 92 2.61 3.12 17.12
CA LEU A 92 1.87 1.86 17.13
C LEU A 92 1.56 1.44 15.69
N ILE A 93 1.88 0.22 15.30
CA ILE A 93 1.65 -0.31 13.95
C ILE A 93 0.61 -1.42 14.04
N VAL A 94 -0.49 -1.29 13.30
CA VAL A 94 -1.52 -2.32 13.17
C VAL A 94 -1.27 -3.09 11.87
N GLY A 95 -0.78 -4.31 11.99
CA GLY A 95 -0.42 -5.20 10.89
C GLY A 95 1.09 -5.46 10.78
N GLY A 96 1.49 -6.70 11.04
CA GLY A 96 2.83 -7.25 10.94
C GLY A 96 3.21 -7.77 9.55
N GLY A 97 2.72 -7.10 8.51
CA GLY A 97 3.09 -7.35 7.11
C GLY A 97 4.43 -6.73 6.72
N LEU A 98 4.77 -6.81 5.42
CA LEU A 98 6.03 -6.25 4.88
C LEU A 98 6.20 -4.77 5.26
N ILE A 99 5.23 -3.92 4.89
CA ILE A 99 5.27 -2.48 5.17
C ILE A 99 5.34 -2.22 6.68
N GLY A 100 4.57 -2.96 7.49
CA GLY A 100 4.61 -2.82 8.95
C GLY A 100 6.00 -3.10 9.53
N CYS A 101 6.65 -4.18 9.09
CA CYS A 101 7.99 -4.55 9.55
C CYS A 101 9.09 -3.58 9.06
N GLU A 102 9.01 -3.14 7.80
CA GLU A 102 9.94 -2.16 7.22
C GLU A 102 9.85 -0.80 7.92
N VAL A 103 8.62 -0.33 8.16
CA VAL A 103 8.40 0.90 8.92
C VAL A 103 8.86 0.74 10.36
N ALA A 104 8.58 -0.38 11.02
CA ALA A 104 9.03 -0.62 12.39
C ALA A 104 10.57 -0.52 12.51
N THR A 105 11.27 -1.15 11.57
CA THR A 105 12.74 -1.08 11.49
C THR A 105 13.21 0.37 11.31
N THR A 106 12.59 1.09 10.38
CA THR A 106 12.95 2.48 10.05
C THR A 106 12.68 3.42 11.22
N ALA A 107 11.54 3.28 11.88
CA ALA A 107 11.15 4.10 13.02
C ALA A 107 12.04 3.84 14.25
N ARG A 108 12.39 2.57 14.53
CA ARG A 108 13.39 2.25 15.58
C ARG A 108 14.75 2.86 15.29
N LYS A 109 15.24 2.75 14.04
CA LYS A 109 16.50 3.39 13.62
C LYS A 109 16.45 4.92 13.71
N ALA A 110 15.27 5.51 13.59
CA ALA A 110 15.05 6.94 13.80
C ALA A 110 14.90 7.33 15.29
N GLY A 111 14.96 6.37 16.22
CA GLY A 111 14.89 6.60 17.67
C GLY A 111 13.49 6.62 18.27
N ALA A 112 12.44 6.27 17.51
CA ALA A 112 11.08 6.18 18.05
C ALA A 112 10.87 4.87 18.82
N GLU A 113 10.02 4.89 19.84
CA GLU A 113 9.47 3.68 20.46
C GLU A 113 8.44 3.04 19.53
N VAL A 114 8.53 1.73 19.29
CA VAL A 114 7.69 1.06 18.29
C VAL A 114 7.01 -0.17 18.88
N ARG A 115 5.70 -0.29 18.65
CA ARG A 115 4.93 -1.51 18.92
C ARG A 115 4.21 -1.98 17.66
N ILE A 116 4.27 -3.28 17.37
CA ILE A 116 3.48 -3.93 16.31
C ILE A 116 2.35 -4.74 16.95
N LEU A 117 1.14 -4.57 16.45
CA LEU A 117 -0.02 -5.42 16.70
C LEU A 117 -0.27 -6.28 15.46
N GLU A 118 -0.14 -7.59 15.60
CA GLU A 118 -0.43 -8.56 14.54
C GLU A 118 -1.61 -9.43 14.97
N SER A 119 -2.60 -9.59 14.08
CA SER A 119 -3.79 -10.39 14.37
C SER A 119 -3.54 -11.89 14.22
N ALA A 120 -2.57 -12.28 13.39
CA ALA A 120 -2.09 -13.65 13.29
C ALA A 120 -1.18 -14.04 14.46
N ASP A 121 -0.87 -15.33 14.51
CA ASP A 121 0.01 -15.92 15.51
C ASP A 121 1.50 -15.80 15.15
N GLU A 122 1.86 -15.17 14.02
CA GLU A 122 3.24 -14.84 13.64
C GLU A 122 3.27 -13.72 12.58
N LEU A 123 4.37 -12.95 12.56
CA LEU A 123 4.62 -11.93 11.55
C LEU A 123 4.83 -12.53 10.16
N LEU A 124 4.51 -11.74 9.12
CA LEU A 124 4.80 -12.06 7.71
C LEU A 124 4.28 -13.44 7.24
N LEU A 125 3.36 -14.06 7.98
CA LEU A 125 2.96 -15.46 7.82
C LEU A 125 2.50 -15.77 6.39
N ARG A 126 1.70 -14.87 5.80
CA ARG A 126 1.17 -15.02 4.43
C ARG A 126 2.23 -14.89 3.34
N VAL A 127 3.35 -14.21 3.60
CA VAL A 127 4.36 -13.87 2.59
C VAL A 127 5.58 -14.77 2.69
N LEU A 128 6.12 -14.95 3.91
CA LEU A 128 7.38 -15.67 4.14
C LEU A 128 7.17 -17.01 4.87
N GLY A 129 5.97 -17.28 5.38
CA GLY A 129 5.70 -18.45 6.20
C GLY A 129 6.27 -18.32 7.62
N ARG A 130 5.90 -19.28 8.49
CA ARG A 130 6.15 -19.23 9.93
C ARG A 130 7.63 -19.13 10.30
N ARG A 131 8.48 -19.96 9.70
CA ARG A 131 9.92 -20.03 10.04
C ARG A 131 10.62 -18.68 9.81
N LEU A 132 10.42 -18.07 8.64
CA LEU A 132 11.01 -16.78 8.33
C LEU A 132 10.31 -15.64 9.07
N GLY A 133 9.00 -15.76 9.32
CA GLY A 133 8.25 -14.83 10.17
C GLY A 133 8.84 -14.72 11.58
N ALA A 134 9.06 -15.86 12.25
CA ALA A 134 9.68 -15.91 13.57
C ALA A 134 11.09 -15.31 13.58
N TRP A 135 11.91 -15.64 12.56
CA TRP A 135 13.24 -15.07 12.39
C TRP A 135 13.24 -13.54 12.22
N CYS A 136 12.24 -12.99 11.51
CA CYS A 136 12.04 -11.55 11.37
C CYS A 136 11.58 -10.92 12.69
N ARG A 137 10.65 -11.57 13.39
CA ARG A 137 10.15 -11.15 14.70
C ARG A 137 11.29 -11.01 15.71
N GLU A 138 12.13 -12.02 15.84
CA GLU A 138 13.29 -12.02 16.74
C GLU A 138 14.25 -10.86 16.45
N ARG A 139 14.44 -10.51 15.17
CA ARG A 139 15.28 -9.36 14.77
C ARG A 139 14.66 -8.02 15.12
N LEU A 140 13.35 -7.88 14.94
CA LEU A 140 12.63 -6.67 15.33
C LEU A 140 12.63 -6.51 16.85
N GLU A 141 12.41 -7.59 17.60
CA GLU A 141 12.53 -7.62 19.07
C GLU A 141 13.95 -7.23 19.52
N ALA A 142 15.00 -7.75 18.87
CA ALA A 142 16.38 -7.38 19.14
C ALA A 142 16.68 -5.89 18.84
N LEU A 143 15.92 -5.26 17.94
CA LEU A 143 15.97 -3.81 17.68
C LEU A 143 15.13 -2.99 18.68
N GLY A 144 14.49 -3.64 19.65
CA GLY A 144 13.63 -3.03 20.66
C GLY A 144 12.20 -2.75 20.19
N VAL A 145 11.73 -3.40 19.12
CA VAL A 145 10.30 -3.36 18.77
C VAL A 145 9.52 -4.26 19.72
N VAL A 146 8.45 -3.75 20.32
CA VAL A 146 7.51 -4.57 21.09
C VAL A 146 6.50 -5.20 20.13
N ILE A 147 6.34 -6.52 20.17
CA ILE A 147 5.47 -7.23 19.21
C ILE A 147 4.38 -7.99 19.97
N GLN A 148 3.13 -7.68 19.68
CA GLN A 148 1.96 -8.35 20.23
C GLN A 148 1.22 -9.09 19.09
N ARG A 149 1.32 -10.42 19.12
CA ARG A 149 0.63 -11.32 18.19
C ARG A 149 -0.74 -11.69 18.74
N ASN A 150 -1.62 -12.23 17.89
CA ASN A 150 -3.02 -12.49 18.22
C ASN A 150 -3.76 -11.27 18.79
N ALA A 151 -3.34 -10.07 18.39
CA ALA A 151 -3.93 -8.81 18.84
C ALA A 151 -5.12 -8.43 17.97
N GLN A 152 -6.28 -8.20 18.58
CA GLN A 152 -7.46 -7.66 17.92
C GLN A 152 -7.83 -6.33 18.56
N ILE A 153 -7.97 -5.30 17.72
CA ILE A 153 -8.38 -3.96 18.14
C ILE A 153 -9.82 -3.70 17.72
N THR A 154 -10.55 -2.95 18.52
CA THR A 154 -11.99 -2.67 18.35
C THR A 154 -12.29 -1.19 18.15
N ALA A 155 -11.43 -0.30 18.63
CA ALA A 155 -11.60 1.15 18.44
C ALA A 155 -10.28 1.91 18.58
N PHE A 156 -10.26 3.10 17.98
CA PHE A 156 -9.32 4.17 18.26
C PHE A 156 -10.04 5.23 19.09
N GLU A 157 -9.42 5.65 20.18
CA GLU A 157 -9.99 6.68 21.05
C GLU A 157 -9.24 7.98 20.85
N GLY A 158 -10.00 9.08 20.76
CA GLY A 158 -9.45 10.40 20.50
C GLY A 158 -9.86 11.45 21.51
N LYS A 159 -9.08 12.51 21.58
CA LYS A 159 -9.40 13.75 22.31
C LYS A 159 -9.04 14.93 21.42
N GLY A 160 -10.01 15.83 21.20
CA GLY A 160 -9.83 17.00 20.33
C GLY A 160 -9.57 16.65 18.86
N GLY A 161 -10.09 15.51 18.38
CA GLY A 161 -9.89 15.05 17.00
C GLY A 161 -8.59 14.28 16.72
N CYS A 162 -7.70 14.15 17.70
CA CYS A 162 -6.47 13.37 17.59
C CYS A 162 -6.58 12.05 18.36
N VAL A 163 -5.97 10.98 17.82
CA VAL A 163 -5.85 9.69 18.52
C VAL A 163 -5.02 9.83 19.79
N ARG A 164 -5.43 9.12 20.84
CA ARG A 164 -4.75 9.04 22.14
C ARG A 164 -4.62 7.62 22.67
N ALA A 165 -5.49 6.70 22.22
CA ALA A 165 -5.39 5.31 22.62
C ALA A 165 -5.99 4.36 21.58
N VAL A 166 -5.63 3.09 21.71
CA VAL A 166 -6.21 1.97 20.98
C VAL A 166 -6.80 0.99 21.98
N THR A 167 -8.02 0.55 21.70
CA THR A 167 -8.79 -0.37 22.54
C THR A 167 -8.83 -1.74 21.88
N PHE A 168 -8.53 -2.77 22.67
CA PHE A 168 -8.44 -4.16 22.26
C PHE A 168 -9.77 -4.87 22.50
N ALA A 169 -9.96 -6.01 21.82
CA ALA A 169 -11.15 -6.85 21.97
C ALA A 169 -11.31 -7.44 23.38
N ASP A 170 -10.20 -7.59 24.12
CA ASP A 170 -10.18 -8.05 25.51
C ASP A 170 -10.40 -6.91 26.53
N GLY A 171 -10.63 -5.69 26.06
CA GLY A 171 -10.81 -4.50 26.89
C GLY A 171 -9.52 -3.81 27.31
N LEU A 172 -8.34 -4.36 26.96
CA LEU A 172 -7.07 -3.67 27.18
C LEU A 172 -7.03 -2.36 26.41
N ARG A 173 -6.43 -1.33 27.02
CA ARG A 173 -6.24 -0.01 26.42
C ARG A 173 -4.76 0.35 26.42
N ILE A 174 -4.25 0.79 25.28
CA ILE A 174 -2.87 1.23 25.11
C ILE A 174 -2.84 2.67 24.60
N SER A 175 -2.06 3.53 25.24
CA SER A 175 -1.83 4.91 24.78
C SER A 175 -1.09 4.93 23.45
N ALA A 176 -1.55 5.75 22.51
CA ALA A 176 -0.92 5.94 21.21
C ALA A 176 -1.30 7.31 20.62
N ASP A 177 -0.29 8.11 20.29
CA ASP A 177 -0.47 9.41 19.63
C ASP A 177 -0.20 9.34 18.11
N THR A 178 0.38 8.23 17.64
CA THR A 178 0.55 7.93 16.22
C THR A 178 0.35 6.44 16.00
N VAL A 179 -0.56 6.11 15.08
CA VAL A 179 -0.90 4.76 14.66
C VAL A 179 -0.66 4.65 13.16
N LEU A 180 0.06 3.63 12.70
CA LEU A 180 0.10 3.24 11.30
C LEU A 180 -0.75 2.00 11.05
N VAL A 181 -1.79 2.12 10.23
CA VAL A 181 -2.59 1.01 9.74
C VAL A 181 -1.92 0.40 8.50
N SER A 182 -1.43 -0.83 8.63
CA SER A 182 -0.64 -1.58 7.64
C SER A 182 -1.23 -2.98 7.36
N ILE A 183 -2.55 -3.04 7.18
CA ILE A 183 -3.31 -4.30 7.07
C ILE A 183 -3.51 -4.79 5.63
N GLY A 184 -2.66 -4.33 4.72
CA GLY A 184 -2.67 -4.70 3.31
C GLY A 184 -3.18 -3.61 2.38
N ALA A 185 -3.46 -4.00 1.14
CA ALA A 185 -3.81 -3.07 0.06
C ALA A 185 -4.93 -3.63 -0.82
N GLU A 186 -5.75 -2.72 -1.33
CA GLU A 186 -6.91 -3.00 -2.19
C GLU A 186 -6.68 -2.45 -3.59
N PRO A 187 -6.81 -3.26 -4.65
CA PRO A 187 -6.68 -2.78 -6.02
C PRO A 187 -7.68 -1.66 -6.35
N ASN A 188 -7.26 -0.67 -7.13
CA ASN A 188 -8.12 0.43 -7.56
C ASN A 188 -8.94 0.01 -8.78
N THR A 189 -10.11 -0.59 -8.54
CA THR A 189 -10.95 -1.21 -9.58
C THR A 189 -12.11 -0.35 -10.06
N ALA A 190 -12.39 0.78 -9.41
CA ALA A 190 -13.60 1.57 -9.65
C ALA A 190 -13.78 1.95 -11.14
N LEU A 191 -12.72 2.47 -11.79
CA LEU A 191 -12.77 2.84 -13.21
C LEU A 191 -13.12 1.65 -14.11
N ALA A 192 -12.52 0.48 -13.86
CA ALA A 192 -12.79 -0.72 -14.64
C ALA A 192 -14.24 -1.21 -14.45
N GLN A 193 -14.72 -1.22 -13.21
CA GLN A 193 -16.08 -1.64 -12.88
C GLN A 193 -17.13 -0.71 -13.49
N GLN A 194 -16.94 0.62 -13.35
CA GLN A 194 -17.81 1.63 -13.95
C GLN A 194 -17.83 1.55 -15.48
N ALA A 195 -16.72 1.12 -16.09
CA ALA A 195 -16.62 0.88 -17.53
C ALA A 195 -17.21 -0.46 -17.99
N GLY A 196 -17.82 -1.24 -17.08
CA GLY A 196 -18.40 -2.55 -17.40
C GLY A 196 -17.36 -3.65 -17.65
N LEU A 197 -16.10 -3.44 -17.25
CA LEU A 197 -15.04 -4.44 -17.41
C LEU A 197 -15.13 -5.49 -16.29
N ALA A 198 -14.93 -6.75 -16.66
CA ALA A 198 -14.87 -7.84 -15.69
C ALA A 198 -13.68 -7.64 -14.72
N VAL A 199 -13.99 -7.54 -13.42
CA VAL A 199 -13.01 -7.40 -12.35
C VAL A 199 -13.05 -8.64 -11.46
N ARG A 200 -11.89 -9.25 -11.22
CA ARG A 200 -11.73 -10.32 -10.22
C ARG A 200 -10.77 -9.87 -9.14
N ALA A 201 -11.24 -9.82 -7.91
CA ALA A 201 -10.43 -9.52 -6.74
C ALA A 201 -9.65 -10.76 -6.29
N ALA A 202 -8.50 -11.05 -6.92
CA ALA A 202 -7.36 -11.74 -6.32
C ALA A 202 -6.31 -12.07 -7.38
N CYS A 203 -5.12 -11.44 -7.29
CA CYS A 203 -3.91 -12.13 -7.71
C CYS A 203 -3.48 -13.02 -6.54
N ARG A 204 -3.90 -14.29 -6.53
CA ARG A 204 -3.11 -15.32 -5.85
C ARG A 204 -1.91 -15.57 -6.76
N TRP A 205 -0.75 -15.06 -6.39
CA TRP A 205 0.48 -15.45 -7.08
C TRP A 205 0.73 -16.93 -6.75
N MET A 206 0.62 -17.79 -7.76
CA MET A 206 1.11 -19.17 -7.73
C MET A 206 2.19 -19.26 -8.79
N PRO A 207 3.47 -19.45 -8.43
CA PRO A 207 4.50 -19.73 -9.42
C PRO A 207 4.22 -21.10 -10.05
N PRO A 208 4.50 -21.30 -11.35
CA PRO A 208 4.66 -22.64 -11.89
C PRO A 208 5.85 -23.33 -11.19
N ALA A 209 5.76 -24.64 -10.97
CA ALA A 209 6.71 -25.41 -10.16
C ALA A 209 8.17 -25.43 -10.68
N SER A 210 8.48 -24.75 -11.78
CA SER A 210 9.79 -24.82 -12.46
C SER A 210 10.32 -23.51 -13.06
N ALA A 211 9.81 -22.32 -12.66
CA ALA A 211 10.32 -21.06 -13.20
C ALA A 211 11.42 -20.43 -12.31
N PRO A 212 12.59 -20.03 -12.87
CA PRO A 212 13.56 -19.19 -12.17
C PRO A 212 12.98 -17.80 -11.92
N VAL A 213 13.28 -17.24 -10.75
CA VAL A 213 12.69 -16.02 -10.17
C VAL A 213 12.91 -14.79 -11.06
N PRO A 214 11.83 -14.05 -11.44
CA PRO A 214 11.93 -12.63 -11.74
C PRO A 214 11.14 -11.80 -10.71
N SER A 215 11.66 -10.62 -10.38
CA SER A 215 10.96 -9.61 -9.59
C SER A 215 9.82 -8.99 -10.42
N CYS A 216 8.61 -8.94 -9.87
CA CYS A 216 7.48 -8.24 -10.48
C CYS A 216 6.67 -7.52 -9.38
N SER A 217 6.66 -6.19 -9.42
CA SER A 217 6.14 -5.30 -8.37
C SER A 217 4.75 -4.71 -8.65
N SER A 218 3.99 -5.18 -9.64
CA SER A 218 2.63 -4.68 -9.91
C SER A 218 1.55 -5.78 -9.91
N ARG A 219 0.41 -5.45 -9.30
CA ARG A 219 -0.80 -6.30 -9.29
C ARG A 219 -1.58 -6.06 -10.58
N VAL A 220 -1.67 -7.10 -11.42
CA VAL A 220 -2.37 -7.06 -12.72
C VAL A 220 -3.82 -7.51 -12.55
N MET A 221 -4.78 -6.83 -13.20
CA MET A 221 -6.13 -7.36 -13.42
C MET A 221 -6.13 -8.32 -14.63
N ARG A 222 -6.61 -9.56 -14.47
CA ARG A 222 -6.78 -10.52 -15.58
C ARG A 222 -8.18 -10.41 -16.18
N HIS A 223 -8.24 -10.33 -17.51
CA HIS A 223 -9.45 -10.54 -18.31
C HIS A 223 -9.45 -11.96 -18.91
N ALA A 224 -10.60 -12.63 -18.91
CA ALA A 224 -10.76 -13.95 -19.49
C ALA A 224 -10.66 -13.85 -21.03
N GLY A 225 -9.62 -14.45 -21.62
CA GLY A 225 -9.51 -14.66 -23.06
C GLY A 225 -8.21 -14.17 -23.70
N ARG A 226 -7.56 -13.12 -23.18
CA ARG A 226 -6.20 -12.71 -23.60
C ARG A 226 -5.48 -12.05 -22.43
N CYS A 227 -4.29 -12.55 -22.09
CA CYS A 227 -3.37 -11.83 -21.23
C CYS A 227 -2.95 -10.53 -21.94
N ALA A 228 -3.51 -9.38 -21.56
CA ALA A 228 -2.81 -8.11 -21.72
C ALA A 228 -1.74 -8.09 -20.62
N GLY A 229 -0.63 -8.76 -20.92
CA GLY A 229 0.56 -8.79 -20.08
C GLY A 229 1.23 -7.42 -20.07
N VAL A 230 1.98 -7.20 -18.98
CA VAL A 230 3.08 -6.24 -18.90
C VAL A 230 3.82 -6.22 -20.24
N ALA A 231 3.98 -5.03 -20.84
CA ALA A 231 4.94 -4.86 -21.92
C ALA A 231 6.33 -5.12 -21.32
N SER A 232 6.84 -6.34 -21.47
CA SER A 232 8.27 -6.59 -21.40
C SER A 232 8.88 -5.91 -22.62
N ALA A 233 9.61 -4.82 -22.42
CA ALA A 233 10.51 -4.31 -23.44
C ALA A 233 11.53 -5.42 -23.74
N ARG A 234 11.41 -6.07 -24.90
CA ARG A 234 12.46 -6.93 -25.43
C ARG A 234 13.55 -6.00 -25.95
N TRP A 235 14.64 -5.88 -25.21
CA TRP A 235 15.88 -5.34 -25.75
C TRP A 235 16.46 -6.37 -26.72
N LYS A 236 16.61 -5.99 -28.00
CA LYS A 236 17.48 -6.72 -28.92
C LYS A 236 18.92 -6.37 -28.54
N PRO A 237 19.83 -7.35 -28.42
CA PRO A 237 21.25 -7.04 -28.29
C PRO A 237 21.75 -6.46 -29.61
N ILE A 238 22.55 -5.40 -29.50
CA ILE A 238 23.58 -5.05 -30.49
C ILE A 238 24.86 -5.70 -29.99
#